data_AF-A0A268ERR9-F1
#
_entry.id   AF-A0A268ERR9-F1
#
_cell.length_a   1.000
_cell.length_b   1.000
_cell.length_c   1.000
_cell.angle_alpha   90.00
_cell.angle_beta   90.00
_cell.angle_gamma   90.00
#
_symmetry.space_group_name_H-M   'P 1'
#
loop_
_entity.id
_entity.type
_entity.pdbx_description
1 polymer ?
#
loop_
_entity_poly.entity_id
_entity_poly.type
_entity_poly.pdbx_seq_one_letter_code
_entity_poly.pdbx_strand_id
1 'polypeptide(L)'
;MTKVNMSSALPDGILVRGSDSSVYLIERGTKRPIADPESLYHYKLSLKHMIRIEDGFLNGMVNGEMIRRCGDYVRHSPSTLLVRGGDSAVYVWMGGRLFPIATSGMFRRLCYQAHQLVNLPDSLIASLPIGELIDDSFFMSHPAIDGRLYSGPDGFIYYGEQRKLRKLEVPSLFSYFRWDVGQLIYFTSEEFANSPIGEPIADFRSTLSA
;
A
#
# COMPACT_ATOMS: atom_id res chain seq x y z
N MET A 1 -0.77 22.11 -21.98
CA MET A 1 -1.50 21.02 -21.29
C MET A 1 -0.47 20.04 -20.76
N THR A 2 -0.15 20.11 -19.47
CA THR A 2 0.73 19.14 -18.84
C THR A 2 -0.03 17.83 -18.76
N LYS A 3 0.42 16.79 -19.47
CA LYS A 3 -0.11 15.43 -19.30
C LYS A 3 0.10 15.07 -17.83
N VAL A 4 -0.97 15.09 -17.03
CA VAL A 4 -0.96 14.41 -15.74
C VAL A 4 -0.57 12.98 -16.06
N ASN A 5 0.56 12.52 -15.52
CA ASN A 5 0.92 11.13 -15.67
C ASN A 5 -0.11 10.34 -14.86
N MET A 6 -1.12 9.79 -15.52
CA MET A 6 -2.30 9.22 -14.86
C MET A 6 -1.94 8.14 -13.83
N SER A 7 -0.77 7.51 -13.96
CA SER A 7 -0.20 6.55 -13.01
C SER A 7 0.24 7.16 -11.68
N SER A 8 0.55 8.47 -11.59
CA SER A 8 0.89 9.10 -10.31
C SER A 8 -0.36 9.47 -9.51
N ALA A 9 -1.52 9.55 -10.12
CA ALA A 9 -2.73 10.01 -9.45
C ALA A 9 -3.37 8.96 -8.52
N LEU A 10 -3.24 7.67 -8.88
CA LEU A 10 -3.68 6.57 -8.04
C LEU A 10 -2.47 5.99 -7.29
N PRO A 11 -2.44 6.05 -5.96
CA PRO A 11 -1.36 5.43 -5.20
C PRO A 11 -1.45 3.90 -5.24
N ASP A 12 -0.31 3.24 -5.08
CA ASP A 12 -0.23 1.80 -4.89
C ASP A 12 -1.11 1.32 -3.72
N GLY A 13 -1.58 0.08 -3.75
CA GLY A 13 -2.38 -0.51 -2.68
C GLY A 13 -3.87 -0.12 -2.69
N ILE A 14 -4.31 0.75 -3.60
CA ILE A 14 -5.72 1.10 -3.75
C ILE A 14 -6.47 0.05 -4.57
N LEU A 15 -7.62 -0.40 -4.05
CA LEU A 15 -8.55 -1.23 -4.81
C LEU A 15 -9.47 -0.34 -5.65
N VAL A 16 -9.60 -0.67 -6.92
CA VAL A 16 -10.46 0.04 -7.86
C VAL A 16 -11.38 -0.91 -8.62
N ARG A 17 -12.50 -0.36 -9.08
CA ARG A 17 -13.38 -1.01 -10.07
C ARG A 17 -13.98 0.02 -11.02
N GLY A 18 -14.36 -0.46 -12.19
CA GLY A 18 -15.19 0.28 -13.12
C GLY A 18 -16.67 0.02 -12.88
N SER A 19 -17.44 0.09 -13.96
CA SER A 19 -18.85 -0.25 -13.99
C SER A 19 -19.11 -1.76 -13.97
N ASP A 20 -18.15 -2.57 -14.44
CA ASP A 20 -18.21 -4.02 -14.36
C ASP A 20 -18.02 -4.54 -12.92
N SER A 21 -18.02 -5.86 -12.76
CA SER A 21 -17.79 -6.55 -11.49
C SER A 21 -16.31 -6.83 -11.19
N SER A 22 -15.39 -6.51 -12.12
CA SER A 22 -13.97 -6.81 -11.99
C SER A 22 -13.32 -5.86 -10.98
N VAL A 23 -12.49 -6.42 -10.09
CA VAL A 23 -11.75 -5.65 -9.08
C VAL A 23 -10.26 -5.71 -9.41
N TYR A 24 -9.61 -4.55 -9.31
CA TYR A 24 -8.19 -4.40 -9.58
C TYR A 24 -7.50 -3.78 -8.37
N LEU A 25 -6.26 -4.20 -8.11
CA LEU A 25 -5.34 -3.54 -7.20
C LEU A 25 -4.39 -2.66 -8.01
N ILE A 26 -4.24 -1.40 -7.64
CA ILE A 26 -3.25 -0.52 -8.26
C ILE A 26 -1.89 -0.77 -7.65
N GLU A 27 -0.90 -1.11 -8.45
CA GLU A 27 0.49 -1.26 -8.02
C GLU A 27 1.47 -0.91 -9.14
N ARG A 28 2.50 -0.15 -8.81
CA ARG A 28 3.61 0.27 -9.67
C ARG A 28 3.13 0.86 -10.99
N GLY A 29 2.06 1.66 -10.93
CA GLY A 29 1.44 2.29 -12.10
C GLY A 29 0.64 1.36 -13.01
N THR A 30 0.38 0.11 -12.60
CA THR A 30 -0.44 -0.87 -13.32
C THR A 30 -1.73 -1.17 -12.56
N LYS A 31 -2.77 -1.64 -13.27
CA LYS A 31 -3.94 -2.27 -12.65
C LYS A 31 -3.74 -3.79 -12.64
N ARG A 32 -3.76 -4.40 -11.46
CA ARG A 32 -3.58 -5.85 -11.29
C ARG A 32 -4.94 -6.49 -11.04
N PRO A 33 -5.48 -7.32 -11.96
CA PRO A 33 -6.77 -7.96 -11.75
C PRO A 33 -6.71 -8.95 -10.59
N ILE A 34 -7.77 -9.01 -9.79
CA ILE A 34 -7.92 -10.04 -8.75
C ILE A 34 -8.61 -11.25 -9.37
N ALA A 35 -7.98 -12.43 -9.27
CA ALA A 35 -8.42 -13.64 -9.96
C ALA A 35 -9.81 -14.12 -9.52
N ASP A 36 -10.05 -14.11 -8.20
CA ASP A 36 -11.22 -14.71 -7.59
C ASP A 36 -11.49 -14.14 -6.18
N PRO A 37 -12.72 -14.31 -5.64
CA PRO A 37 -13.06 -13.89 -4.28
C PRO A 37 -12.19 -14.55 -3.20
N GLU A 38 -11.72 -15.79 -3.39
CA GLU A 38 -10.84 -16.44 -2.43
C GLU A 38 -9.49 -15.73 -2.30
N SER A 39 -8.94 -15.21 -3.40
CA SER A 39 -7.69 -14.46 -3.43
C SER A 39 -7.84 -13.11 -2.74
N LEU A 40 -8.98 -12.44 -2.95
CA LEU A 40 -9.34 -11.22 -2.23
C LEU A 40 -9.39 -11.46 -0.71
N TYR A 41 -10.09 -12.52 -0.29
CA TYR A 41 -10.23 -12.88 1.12
C TYR A 41 -8.90 -13.34 1.75
N HIS A 42 -8.13 -14.14 1.02
CA HIS A 42 -6.83 -14.65 1.47
C HIS A 42 -5.88 -13.51 1.80
N TYR A 43 -5.74 -12.53 0.89
CA TYR A 43 -4.86 -11.38 1.05
C TYR A 43 -5.44 -10.23 1.90
N LYS A 44 -6.59 -10.44 2.56
CA LYS A 44 -7.23 -9.44 3.44
C LYS A 44 -7.52 -8.10 2.74
N LEU A 45 -7.74 -8.16 1.43
CA LEU A 45 -8.05 -6.98 0.61
C LEU A 45 -9.48 -6.52 0.91
N SER A 46 -9.62 -5.33 1.48
CA SER A 46 -10.91 -4.83 1.98
C SER A 46 -11.67 -4.06 0.92
N LEU A 47 -12.78 -4.63 0.44
CA LEU A 47 -13.72 -3.95 -0.46
C LEU A 47 -14.31 -2.66 0.13
N LYS A 48 -14.26 -2.48 1.46
CA LYS A 48 -14.66 -1.22 2.12
C LYS A 48 -13.82 -0.04 1.61
N HIS A 49 -12.54 -0.25 1.29
CA HIS A 49 -11.65 0.80 0.80
C HIS A 49 -11.60 0.88 -0.74
N MET A 50 -12.38 0.06 -1.44
CA MET A 50 -12.44 0.08 -2.89
C MET A 50 -13.13 1.36 -3.39
N ILE A 51 -12.51 2.02 -4.35
CA ILE A 51 -13.08 3.18 -5.03
C ILE A 51 -13.61 2.79 -6.42
N ARG A 52 -14.60 3.54 -6.90
CA ARG A 52 -15.06 3.43 -8.28
C ARG A 52 -14.41 4.52 -9.11
N ILE A 53 -13.87 4.15 -10.25
CA ILE A 53 -13.29 5.08 -11.23
C ILE A 53 -13.98 4.90 -12.58
N GLU A 54 -13.76 5.84 -13.49
CA GLU A 54 -14.35 5.80 -14.83
C GLU A 54 -13.78 4.65 -15.66
N ASP A 55 -14.62 4.01 -16.48
CA ASP A 55 -14.22 2.88 -17.32
C ASP A 55 -13.15 3.28 -18.35
N GLY A 56 -13.25 4.47 -18.95
CA GLY A 56 -12.24 4.96 -19.90
C GLY A 56 -10.86 5.07 -19.27
N PHE A 57 -10.79 5.67 -18.08
CA PHE A 57 -9.56 5.77 -17.30
C PHE A 57 -9.02 4.40 -16.89
N LEU A 58 -9.87 3.53 -16.32
CA LEU A 58 -9.47 2.18 -15.93
C LEU A 58 -8.95 1.39 -17.13
N ASN A 59 -9.63 1.44 -18.27
CA ASN A 59 -9.26 0.73 -19.51
C ASN A 59 -7.97 1.25 -20.13
N GLY A 60 -7.62 2.52 -19.91
CA GLY A 60 -6.35 3.11 -20.32
C GLY A 60 -5.14 2.64 -19.51
N MET A 61 -5.33 2.06 -18.32
CA MET A 61 -4.24 1.55 -17.49
C MET A 61 -3.69 0.23 -18.02
N VAL A 62 -2.37 0.07 -17.95
CA VAL A 62 -1.68 -1.18 -18.29
C VAL A 62 -2.05 -2.27 -17.27
N ASN A 63 -2.36 -3.46 -17.77
CA ASN A 63 -2.57 -4.63 -16.92
C ASN A 63 -1.24 -5.11 -16.33
N GLY A 64 -1.20 -5.25 -15.01
CA GLY A 64 -0.13 -5.95 -14.30
C GLY A 64 -0.45 -7.43 -14.10
N GLU A 65 0.45 -8.14 -13.43
CA GLU A 65 0.28 -9.55 -13.10
C GLU A 65 -0.94 -9.78 -12.22
N MET A 66 -1.76 -10.78 -12.57
CA MET A 66 -2.97 -11.11 -11.82
C MET A 66 -2.66 -11.51 -10.36
N ILE A 67 -3.44 -10.97 -9.42
CA ILE A 67 -3.40 -11.33 -8.01
C ILE A 67 -4.16 -12.64 -7.81
N ARG A 68 -3.47 -13.65 -7.28
CA ARG A 68 -4.04 -14.97 -7.00
C ARG A 68 -3.32 -15.65 -5.84
N ARG A 69 -4.05 -16.40 -5.02
CA ARG A 69 -3.51 -17.07 -3.82
C ARG A 69 -2.59 -18.28 -4.12
N CYS A 70 -2.47 -18.70 -5.37
CA CYS A 70 -1.72 -19.88 -5.79
C CYS A 70 -0.69 -19.54 -6.88
N GLY A 71 0.40 -20.31 -6.95
CA GLY A 71 1.48 -20.11 -7.91
C GLY A 71 2.68 -19.39 -7.28
N ASP A 72 3.46 -18.69 -8.10
CA ASP A 72 4.59 -17.88 -7.64
C ASP A 72 4.11 -16.74 -6.73
N TYR A 73 4.40 -16.87 -5.43
CA TYR A 73 3.97 -15.90 -4.42
C TYR A 73 4.50 -14.49 -4.70
N VAL A 74 5.76 -14.36 -5.12
CA VAL A 74 6.40 -13.05 -5.35
C VAL A 74 5.73 -12.33 -6.51
N ARG A 75 5.35 -13.08 -7.55
CA ARG A 75 4.64 -12.52 -8.71
C ARG A 75 3.16 -12.23 -8.43
N HIS A 76 2.47 -13.09 -7.69
CA HIS A 76 1.01 -13.06 -7.60
C HIS A 76 0.45 -12.47 -6.31
N SER A 77 1.27 -12.25 -5.28
CA SER A 77 0.85 -11.49 -4.09
C SER A 77 0.80 -9.98 -4.38
N PRO A 78 -0.02 -9.23 -3.64
CA PRO A 78 0.15 -7.79 -3.49
C PRO A 78 1.59 -7.44 -3.07
N SER A 79 2.10 -6.31 -3.55
CA SER A 79 3.44 -5.84 -3.28
C SER A 79 3.66 -5.42 -1.83
N THR A 80 2.58 -5.18 -1.09
CA THR A 80 2.61 -4.83 0.33
C THR A 80 1.56 -5.62 1.12
N LEU A 81 1.99 -6.42 2.10
CA LEU A 81 1.10 -7.19 2.98
C LEU A 81 1.64 -7.21 4.41
N LEU A 82 0.73 -7.34 5.37
CA LEU A 82 1.08 -7.75 6.73
C LEU A 82 0.95 -9.28 6.81
N VAL A 83 2.05 -9.97 7.13
CA VAL A 83 2.09 -11.44 7.09
C VAL A 83 2.61 -12.04 8.39
N ARG A 84 2.28 -13.30 8.64
CA ARG A 84 2.73 -14.07 9.80
C ARG A 84 2.95 -15.54 9.44
N GLY A 85 3.98 -16.15 10.05
CA GLY A 85 4.20 -17.60 10.07
C GLY A 85 3.59 -18.29 11.30
N GLY A 86 3.78 -19.59 11.43
CA GLY A 86 3.31 -20.43 12.53
C GLY A 86 3.94 -20.11 13.89
N ASP A 87 5.16 -19.56 13.90
CA ASP A 87 5.88 -19.13 15.11
C ASP A 87 5.37 -17.81 15.73
N SER A 88 4.30 -17.25 15.18
CA SER A 88 3.69 -15.96 15.57
C SER A 88 4.51 -14.71 15.23
N ALA A 89 5.68 -14.83 14.60
CA ALA A 89 6.43 -13.69 14.11
C ALA A 89 5.62 -12.94 13.04
N VAL A 90 5.68 -11.61 13.07
CA VAL A 90 4.92 -10.74 12.18
C VAL A 90 5.89 -9.95 11.32
N TYR A 91 5.58 -9.87 10.03
CA TYR A 91 6.40 -9.18 9.04
C TYR A 91 5.55 -8.24 8.20
N VAL A 92 6.17 -7.17 7.71
CA VAL A 92 5.68 -6.46 6.55
C VAL A 92 6.36 -7.05 5.31
N TRP A 93 5.58 -7.72 4.46
CA TRP A 93 6.00 -8.04 3.11
C TRP A 93 5.94 -6.75 2.29
N MET A 94 7.08 -6.23 1.84
CA MET A 94 7.12 -5.07 0.94
C MET A 94 8.35 -5.11 0.05
N GLY A 95 8.23 -4.64 -1.19
CA GLY A 95 9.37 -4.57 -2.11
C GLY A 95 10.06 -5.91 -2.41
N GLY A 96 9.36 -7.03 -2.22
CA GLY A 96 9.93 -8.38 -2.40
C GLY A 96 10.70 -8.93 -1.20
N ARG A 97 10.58 -8.32 -0.01
CA ARG A 97 11.27 -8.74 1.21
C ARG A 97 10.32 -8.78 2.42
N LEU A 98 10.63 -9.61 3.40
CA LEU A 98 9.96 -9.68 4.70
C LEU A 98 10.70 -8.83 5.73
N PHE A 99 10.07 -7.76 6.18
CA PHE A 99 10.60 -6.89 7.24
C PHE A 99 10.00 -7.30 8.60
N PRO A 100 10.77 -7.93 9.50
CA PRO A 100 10.25 -8.37 10.79
C PRO A 100 9.86 -7.17 11.66
N ILE A 101 8.73 -7.29 12.36
CA ILE A 101 8.28 -6.28 13.33
C ILE A 101 8.78 -6.70 14.71
N ALA A 102 9.67 -5.90 15.30
CA ALA A 102 10.39 -6.26 16.53
C ALA A 102 9.47 -6.43 17.74
N THR A 103 8.46 -5.57 17.87
CA THR A 103 7.64 -5.50 19.08
C THR A 103 6.16 -5.23 18.77
N SER A 104 5.30 -5.59 19.73
CA SER A 104 3.89 -5.17 19.68
C SER A 104 3.72 -3.64 19.73
N GLY A 105 4.70 -2.92 20.29
CA GLY A 105 4.78 -1.46 20.23
C GLY A 105 4.87 -0.96 18.80
N MET A 106 5.77 -1.54 18.00
CA MET A 106 5.87 -1.25 16.56
C MET A 106 4.64 -1.65 15.77
N PHE A 107 4.06 -2.80 16.06
CA PHE A 107 2.79 -3.19 15.44
C PHE A 107 1.70 -2.12 15.63
N ARG A 108 1.57 -1.58 16.86
CA ARG A 108 0.62 -0.51 17.18
C ARG A 108 1.02 0.84 16.59
N ARG A 109 2.30 1.23 16.66
CA ARG A 109 2.80 2.49 16.11
C ARG A 109 2.58 2.58 14.61
N LEU A 110 2.71 1.46 13.90
CA LEU A 110 2.45 1.36 12.47
C LEU A 110 0.95 1.31 12.14
N CYS A 111 0.07 1.36 13.15
CA CYS A 111 -1.38 1.24 12.99
C CYS A 111 -1.82 -0.03 12.24
N TYR A 112 -1.13 -1.17 12.44
CA TYR A 112 -1.61 -2.46 11.94
C TYR A 112 -2.73 -2.99 12.82
N GLN A 113 -3.63 -3.74 12.21
CA GLN A 113 -4.71 -4.43 12.88
C GLN A 113 -4.59 -5.94 12.64
N ALA A 114 -4.92 -6.75 13.64
CA ALA A 114 -4.77 -8.20 13.55
C ALA A 114 -5.55 -8.83 12.39
N HIS A 115 -6.70 -8.26 12.01
CA HIS A 115 -7.50 -8.75 10.88
C HIS A 115 -6.84 -8.55 9.51
N GLN A 116 -5.76 -7.76 9.42
CA GLN A 116 -4.97 -7.56 8.21
C GLN A 116 -3.90 -8.66 8.02
N LEU A 117 -3.67 -9.52 9.03
CA LEU A 117 -2.66 -10.57 8.97
C LEU A 117 -3.04 -11.63 7.93
N VAL A 118 -2.13 -11.85 6.98
CA VAL A 118 -2.14 -12.98 6.07
C VAL A 118 -1.24 -14.07 6.64
N ASN A 119 -1.80 -15.25 6.89
CA ASN A 119 -1.02 -16.40 7.34
C ASN A 119 -0.34 -17.05 6.13
N LEU A 120 0.98 -17.22 6.23
CA LEU A 120 1.77 -17.92 5.23
C LEU A 120 2.35 -19.21 5.83
N PRO A 121 2.57 -20.26 5.02
CA PRO A 121 3.32 -21.43 5.46
C PRO A 121 4.74 -21.06 5.88
N ASP A 122 5.26 -21.71 6.93
CA ASP A 122 6.62 -21.47 7.41
C ASP A 122 7.69 -21.75 6.34
N SER A 123 7.46 -22.75 5.49
CA SER A 123 8.33 -23.05 4.36
C SER A 123 8.40 -21.92 3.35
N LEU A 124 7.30 -21.18 3.14
CA LEU A 124 7.28 -20.01 2.28
C LEU A 124 8.03 -18.85 2.97
N ILE A 125 7.73 -18.55 4.23
CA ILE A 125 8.44 -17.51 5.01
C ILE A 125 9.96 -17.74 4.97
N ALA A 126 10.41 -18.97 5.20
CA ALA A 126 11.82 -19.34 5.20
C ALA A 126 12.51 -19.19 3.83
N SER A 127 11.74 -19.20 2.73
CA SER A 127 12.26 -19.05 1.37
C SER A 127 12.33 -17.59 0.89
N LEU A 128 11.60 -16.68 1.56
CA LEU A 128 11.51 -15.29 1.15
C LEU A 128 12.70 -14.47 1.68
N PRO A 129 13.22 -13.50 0.90
CA PRO A 129 14.30 -12.65 1.36
C PRO A 129 13.90 -11.83 2.60
N ILE A 130 14.76 -11.81 3.61
CA ILE A 130 14.56 -11.00 4.81
C ILE A 130 15.07 -9.57 4.54
N GLY A 131 14.30 -8.59 5.01
CA GLY A 131 14.66 -7.18 5.09
C GLY A 131 15.02 -6.78 6.51
N GLU A 132 15.13 -5.49 6.73
CA GLU A 132 15.60 -4.89 7.97
C GLU A 132 14.54 -4.99 9.08
N LEU A 133 15.00 -5.12 10.32
CA LEU A 133 14.13 -5.20 11.49
C LEU A 133 13.44 -3.85 11.73
N ILE A 134 12.11 -3.86 11.80
CA ILE A 134 11.31 -2.69 12.16
C ILE A 134 11.23 -2.61 13.69
N ASP A 135 12.17 -1.88 14.28
CA ASP A 135 12.22 -1.52 15.69
C ASP A 135 11.98 -0.01 15.92
N ASP A 136 12.16 0.47 17.16
CA ASP A 136 11.94 1.87 17.54
C ASP A 136 12.88 2.85 16.82
N SER A 137 14.02 2.38 16.30
CA SER A 137 15.03 3.18 15.60
C SER A 137 14.91 3.11 14.07
N PHE A 138 14.03 2.25 13.55
CA PHE A 138 13.94 1.97 12.11
C PHE A 138 13.84 3.24 11.27
N PHE A 139 12.93 4.16 11.62
CA PHE A 139 12.70 5.40 10.87
C PHE A 139 13.84 6.44 10.98
N MET A 140 14.83 6.22 11.84
CA MET A 140 16.02 7.06 11.91
C MET A 140 17.07 6.72 10.85
N SER A 141 16.93 5.56 10.22
CA SER A 141 17.90 5.04 9.23
C SER A 141 17.25 4.51 7.97
N HIS A 142 15.92 4.36 7.96
CA HIS A 142 15.17 3.77 6.87
C HIS A 142 13.93 4.61 6.54
N PRO A 143 13.55 4.71 5.26
CA PRO A 143 12.34 5.41 4.84
C PRO A 143 11.04 4.85 5.43
N ALA A 144 9.96 5.60 5.18
CA ALA A 144 8.57 5.19 5.39
C ALA A 144 8.20 3.82 4.79
N ILE A 145 7.30 3.11 5.48
CA ILE A 145 6.74 1.81 5.08
C ILE A 145 5.67 2.04 4.00
N ASP A 146 5.69 1.19 2.98
CA ASP A 146 4.72 1.24 1.89
C ASP A 146 3.30 0.94 2.41
N GLY A 147 2.28 1.58 1.81
CA GLY A 147 0.89 1.34 2.17
C GLY A 147 0.40 2.10 3.39
N ARG A 148 1.21 2.99 3.97
CA ARG A 148 0.92 3.68 5.23
C ARG A 148 0.73 5.19 5.08
N LEU A 149 -0.02 5.76 6.01
CA LEU A 149 -0.31 7.19 6.06
C LEU A 149 0.53 7.85 7.13
N TYR A 150 1.08 9.01 6.82
CA TYR A 150 2.01 9.72 7.67
C TYR A 150 1.57 11.17 7.85
N SER A 151 1.67 11.69 9.07
CA SER A 151 1.63 13.12 9.34
C SER A 151 3.06 13.63 9.42
N GLY A 152 3.44 14.54 8.53
CA GLY A 152 4.72 15.24 8.59
C GLY A 152 4.76 16.28 9.71
N PRO A 153 5.96 16.70 10.14
CA PRO A 153 6.14 17.80 11.10
C PRO A 153 5.68 19.15 10.55
N ASP A 154 5.52 19.25 9.22
CA ASP A 154 5.00 20.40 8.49
C ASP A 154 3.46 20.48 8.51
N GLY A 155 2.79 19.52 9.15
CA GLY A 155 1.33 19.45 9.26
C GLY A 155 0.62 18.88 8.03
N PHE A 156 1.36 18.42 7.00
CA PHE A 156 0.76 17.78 5.83
C PHE A 156 0.66 16.26 6.00
N ILE A 157 -0.25 15.66 5.23
CA ILE A 157 -0.43 14.21 5.17
C ILE A 157 0.33 13.67 3.95
N TYR A 158 0.98 12.52 4.17
CA TYR A 158 1.75 11.81 3.18
C TYR A 158 1.31 10.35 3.10
N TYR A 159 1.45 9.76 1.92
CA TYR A 159 1.29 8.33 1.68
C TYR A 159 2.67 7.70 1.43
N GLY A 160 2.97 6.61 2.12
CA GLY A 160 4.17 5.81 1.91
C GLY A 160 4.00 4.89 0.72
N GLU A 161 4.79 5.11 -0.33
CA GLU A 161 4.74 4.33 -1.56
C GLU A 161 6.13 4.18 -2.14
N GLN A 162 6.52 2.94 -2.42
CA GLN A 162 7.83 2.59 -2.99
C GLN A 162 8.98 3.26 -2.23
N ARG A 163 8.90 3.22 -0.88
CA ARG A 163 9.87 3.78 0.07
C ARG A 163 10.00 5.31 0.00
N LYS A 164 9.00 6.00 -0.54
CA LYS A 164 8.93 7.46 -0.60
C LYS A 164 7.67 7.96 0.10
N LEU A 165 7.75 9.18 0.64
CA LEU A 165 6.58 9.92 1.11
C LEU A 165 6.01 10.76 -0.03
N ARG A 166 4.76 10.50 -0.39
CA ARG A 166 4.03 11.26 -1.41
C ARG A 166 3.02 12.17 -0.75
N LYS A 167 3.20 13.48 -0.88
CA LYS A 167 2.33 14.49 -0.27
C LYS A 167 0.94 14.44 -0.89
N LEU A 168 -0.11 14.49 -0.07
CA LEU A 168 -1.47 14.74 -0.56
C LEU A 168 -1.61 16.23 -0.88
N GLU A 169 -1.90 16.59 -2.13
CA GLU A 169 -2.02 18.01 -2.51
C GLU A 169 -3.30 18.64 -1.98
N VAL A 170 -4.39 17.88 -1.96
CA VAL A 170 -5.70 18.37 -1.52
C VAL A 170 -6.30 17.46 -0.45
N PRO A 171 -6.88 18.02 0.64
CA PRO A 171 -7.46 17.22 1.72
C PRO A 171 -8.58 16.27 1.28
N SER A 172 -9.32 16.62 0.21
CA SER A 172 -10.44 15.81 -0.27
C SER A 172 -10.02 14.46 -0.87
N LEU A 173 -8.72 14.27 -1.18
CA LEU A 173 -8.18 12.97 -1.57
C LEU A 173 -8.21 11.96 -0.42
N PHE A 174 -8.05 12.44 0.82
CA PHE A 174 -8.07 11.58 2.01
C PHE A 174 -9.39 10.80 2.11
N SER A 175 -10.51 11.52 2.04
CA SER A 175 -11.84 10.91 2.04
C SER A 175 -12.12 10.12 0.76
N TYR A 176 -11.61 10.58 -0.39
CA TYR A 176 -11.81 9.90 -1.67
C TYR A 176 -11.20 8.49 -1.66
N PHE A 177 -9.96 8.35 -1.18
CA PHE A 177 -9.30 7.05 -1.02
C PHE A 177 -9.77 6.26 0.20
N ARG A 178 -10.81 6.76 0.89
CA ARG A 178 -11.40 6.13 2.08
C ARG A 178 -10.38 5.86 3.18
N TRP A 179 -9.40 6.76 3.30
CA TRP A 179 -8.39 6.71 4.34
C TRP A 179 -8.97 7.14 5.69
N ASP A 180 -8.38 6.61 6.75
CA ASP A 180 -8.83 6.80 8.12
C ASP A 180 -7.75 7.53 8.91
N VAL A 181 -8.14 8.60 9.62
CA VAL A 181 -7.24 9.38 10.48
C VAL A 181 -6.62 8.53 11.58
N GLY A 182 -7.30 7.46 12.02
CA GLY A 182 -6.76 6.49 12.98
C GLY A 182 -5.59 5.65 12.43
N GLN A 183 -5.29 5.74 11.13
CA GLN A 183 -4.15 5.07 10.49
C GLN A 183 -2.95 5.99 10.28
N LEU A 184 -3.00 7.25 10.74
CA LEU A 184 -1.89 8.20 10.63
C LEU A 184 -0.76 7.85 11.61
N ILE A 185 0.44 7.70 11.05
CA ILE A 185 1.70 7.59 11.78
C ILE A 185 2.31 8.97 11.87
N TYR A 186 2.60 9.44 13.07
CA TYR A 186 3.20 10.76 13.28
C TYR A 186 4.72 10.65 13.24
N PHE A 187 5.33 11.39 12.33
CA PHE A 187 6.79 11.49 12.23
C PHE A 187 7.32 12.68 13.01
N THR A 188 8.45 12.46 13.68
CA THR A 188 9.30 13.55 14.13
C THR A 188 10.00 14.20 12.92
N SER A 189 10.60 15.37 13.12
CA SER A 189 11.42 16.01 12.07
C SER A 189 12.57 15.12 11.59
N GLU A 190 13.18 14.34 12.48
CA GLU A 190 14.28 13.44 12.15
C GLU A 190 13.82 12.23 11.33
N GLU A 191 12.71 11.59 11.72
CA GLU A 191 12.13 10.46 10.98
C GLU A 191 11.66 10.89 9.59
N PHE A 192 11.06 12.08 9.51
CA PHE A 192 10.61 12.65 8.24
C PHE A 192 11.78 12.94 7.30
N ALA A 193 12.89 13.49 7.82
CA ALA A 193 14.09 13.80 7.02
C ALA A 193 14.75 12.56 6.41
N ASN A 194 14.58 11.38 7.02
CA ASN A 194 15.12 10.11 6.52
C ASN A 194 14.24 9.44 5.45
N SER A 195 13.08 10.02 5.14
CA SER A 195 12.18 9.50 4.13
C SER A 195 12.22 10.38 2.86
N PRO A 196 12.68 9.84 1.72
CA PRO A 196 12.69 10.60 0.47
C PRO A 196 11.28 11.05 0.07
N ILE A 197 11.16 12.29 -0.40
CA ILE A 197 9.89 12.82 -0.91
C ILE A 197 9.72 12.37 -2.37
N GLY A 198 8.57 11.78 -2.67
CA GLY A 198 8.16 11.40 -4.03
C GLY A 198 7.23 12.43 -4.66
N GLU A 199 6.85 12.18 -5.91
CA GLU A 199 5.85 12.98 -6.61
C GLU A 199 4.55 13.04 -5.78
N PRO A 200 3.92 14.22 -5.64
CA PRO A 200 2.71 14.34 -4.85
C PRO A 200 1.54 13.57 -5.47
N ILE A 201 0.53 13.29 -4.65
CA ILE A 201 -0.75 12.73 -5.09
C ILE A 201 -1.65 13.92 -5.41
N ALA A 202 -1.73 14.23 -6.71
CA ALA A 202 -2.53 15.32 -7.24
C ALA A 202 -3.99 14.91 -7.45
N ASP A 203 -4.90 15.90 -7.46
CA ASP A 203 -6.29 15.66 -7.80
C ASP A 203 -6.46 15.46 -9.30
N PHE A 204 -6.90 14.27 -9.69
CA PHE A 204 -7.13 13.87 -11.08
C PHE A 204 -8.60 13.90 -11.48
N ARG A 205 -9.52 14.13 -10.52
CA ARG A 205 -10.96 13.96 -10.76
C ARG A 205 -11.53 14.99 -11.74
N SER A 206 -10.97 16.19 -11.78
CA SER A 206 -11.36 17.23 -12.74
C SER A 206 -10.98 16.90 -14.19
N THR A 207 -10.02 15.99 -14.39
CA THR A 207 -9.57 15.55 -15.72
C THR A 207 -10.37 14.36 -16.27
N LEU A 208 -11.26 13.77 -15.46
CA LEU A 208 -12.13 12.65 -15.82
C LEU A 208 -13.52 13.09 -16.33
N SER A 209 -13.79 14.40 -16.31
CA SER A 209 -15.11 14.98 -16.66
C SER A 209 -15.12 15.75 -17.99
N ALA A 210 -14.09 15.56 -18.83
CA ALA A 210 -13.94 16.21 -20.14
C ALA A 210 -13.77 15.15 -21.24
#